data_AF-A0A6I4TEX7-F1
#
_entry.id   AF-A0A6I4TEX7-F1
#
_cell.length_a   1.000
_cell.length_b   1.000
_cell.length_c   1.000
_cell.angle_alpha   90.00
_cell.angle_beta   90.00
_cell.angle_gamma   90.00
#
_symmetry.space_group_name_H-M   'P 1'
#
loop_
_entity.id
_entity.type
_entity.pdbx_description
1 polymer ?
#
loop_
_entity_poly.entity_id
_entity_poly.type
_entity_poly.pdbx_seq_one_letter_code
_entity_poly.pdbx_strand_id
1 'polypeptide(L)'
;MPISELIPYLGYIVAGAFVLGGAGILASVHTTRMKIKHGYPLEGMWGQSLKPHTDKEAQARVALLTQENAQLKAEVGAMRDRLETVERIVTDSGYRLTNEIEQLRAGKEKVQ
;
A
#
# COMPACT_ATOMS: atom_id res chain seq x y z
N MET A 1 47.78 -26.47 -34.94
CA MET A 1 47.04 -26.85 -36.15
C MET A 1 47.18 -25.74 -37.18
N PRO A 2 47.63 -26.04 -38.40
CA PRO A 2 47.77 -25.03 -39.46
C PRO A 2 46.38 -24.51 -39.88
N ILE A 3 46.26 -23.20 -40.12
CA ILE A 3 44.99 -22.50 -40.44
C ILE A 3 44.32 -23.07 -41.71
N SER A 4 45.10 -23.71 -42.58
CA SER A 4 44.63 -24.39 -43.79
C SER A 4 43.62 -25.51 -43.54
N GLU A 5 43.68 -26.18 -42.39
CA GLU A 5 42.73 -27.25 -42.03
C GLU A 5 41.35 -26.71 -41.60
N LEU A 6 41.26 -25.42 -41.25
CA LEU A 6 40.01 -24.77 -40.82
C LEU A 6 39.21 -24.19 -42.00
N ILE A 7 39.86 -23.96 -43.15
CA ILE A 7 39.25 -23.41 -44.38
C ILE A 7 38.01 -24.19 -44.84
N PRO A 8 38.01 -25.54 -44.92
CA PRO A 8 36.82 -26.27 -45.35
C PRO A 8 35.66 -26.20 -44.35
N TYR A 9 35.92 -25.97 -43.07
CA TYR A 9 34.91 -25.87 -42.02
C TYR A 9 34.41 -24.44 -41.77
N LEU A 10 35.02 -23.45 -42.43
CA LEU A 10 34.78 -22.03 -42.20
C LEU A 10 33.31 -21.65 -42.45
N GLY A 11 32.67 -22.25 -43.46
CA GLY A 11 31.23 -22.06 -43.73
C GLY A 11 30.33 -22.55 -42.58
N TYR A 12 30.64 -23.71 -42.00
CA TYR A 12 29.88 -24.26 -40.87
C TYR A 12 30.10 -23.46 -39.59
N ILE A 13 31.32 -22.95 -39.38
CA ILE A 13 31.65 -22.09 -38.23
C ILE A 13 30.86 -20.77 -38.31
N VAL A 14 30.83 -20.15 -39.49
CA VAL A 14 30.07 -18.91 -39.70
C VAL A 14 28.56 -19.16 -39.51
N ALA A 15 28.02 -20.23 -40.11
CA ALA A 15 26.62 -20.60 -39.93
C ALA A 15 26.28 -20.87 -38.45
N GLY A 16 27.14 -21.60 -37.73
CA GLY A 16 26.99 -21.87 -36.31
C GLY A 16 27.00 -20.60 -35.47
N ALA A 17 27.89 -19.66 -35.76
CA ALA A 17 27.96 -18.37 -35.07
C ALA A 17 26.68 -17.54 -35.27
N PHE A 18 26.13 -17.51 -36.48
CA PHE A 18 24.87 -16.81 -36.76
C PHE A 18 23.68 -17.44 -36.03
N VAL A 19 23.59 -18.78 -36.02
CA VAL A 19 22.51 -19.50 -35.32
C VAL A 19 22.58 -19.26 -33.81
N LEU A 20 23.77 -19.37 -33.22
CA LEU A 20 23.96 -19.13 -31.79
C LEU A 20 23.69 -17.67 -31.40
N GLY A 21 24.11 -16.71 -32.22
CA GLY A 21 23.82 -15.29 -32.03
C GLY A 21 22.32 -14.99 -32.07
N GLY A 22 21.62 -15.52 -33.08
CA GLY A 22 20.17 -15.35 -33.23
C GLY A 22 19.39 -15.98 -32.06
N ALA A 23 19.77 -17.20 -31.65
CA ALA A 23 19.15 -17.89 -30.52
C ALA A 23 19.34 -17.10 -29.20
N GLY A 24 20.51 -16.51 -28.98
CA GLY A 24 20.78 -15.69 -27.79
C GLY A 24 19.91 -14.44 -27.72
N ILE A 25 19.72 -13.74 -28.85
CA ILE A 25 18.86 -12.54 -28.93
C ILE A 25 17.40 -12.93 -28.66
N LEU A 26 16.91 -14.00 -29.29
CA LEU A 26 15.54 -14.48 -29.08
C LEU A 26 15.28 -14.89 -27.63
N ALA A 27 16.23 -15.59 -26.99
CA ALA A 27 16.15 -15.94 -25.58
C ALA A 27 16.10 -14.69 -24.68
N SER A 28 16.96 -13.69 -24.95
CA SER A 28 17.01 -12.45 -24.18
C SER A 28 15.70 -11.63 -24.29
N VAL A 29 15.16 -11.50 -25.50
CA VAL A 29 13.86 -10.84 -25.72
C VAL A 29 12.72 -11.61 -25.06
N HIS A 30 12.73 -12.94 -25.14
CA HIS A 30 11.70 -13.77 -24.53
C HIS A 30 11.71 -13.66 -23.01
N THR A 31 12.88 -13.71 -22.37
CA THR A 31 12.99 -13.54 -20.91
C THR A 31 12.58 -12.13 -20.46
N THR A 32 12.94 -11.10 -21.22
CA THR A 32 12.51 -9.72 -20.95
C THR A 32 10.99 -9.59 -21.07
N ARG A 33 10.38 -10.21 -22.09
CA ARG A 33 8.93 -10.21 -22.28
C ARG A 33 8.21 -10.94 -21.14
N MET A 34 8.77 -12.04 -20.64
CA MET A 34 8.24 -12.73 -19.46
C MET A 34 8.34 -11.86 -18.21
N LYS A 35 9.48 -11.19 -17.96
CA LYS A 35 9.65 -10.28 -16.82
C LYS A 35 8.62 -9.14 -16.83
N ILE A 36 8.38 -8.55 -18.00
CA ILE A 36 7.36 -7.52 -18.21
C ILE A 36 5.96 -8.05 -17.88
N LYS A 37 5.59 -9.21 -18.43
CA LYS A 37 4.26 -9.81 -18.20
C LYS A 37 4.01 -10.19 -16.74
N HIS A 38 5.04 -10.58 -16.00
CA HIS A 38 4.94 -10.96 -14.59
C HIS A 38 5.20 -9.78 -13.63
N GLY A 39 5.36 -8.56 -14.14
CA GLY A 39 5.48 -7.35 -13.32
C GLY A 39 6.81 -7.21 -12.56
N TYR A 40 7.86 -7.93 -12.98
CA TYR A 40 9.19 -7.72 -12.41
C TYR A 40 9.73 -6.35 -12.86
N PRO A 41 10.39 -5.59 -11.96
CA PRO A 41 11.00 -4.32 -12.33
C PRO A 41 12.05 -4.57 -13.42
N LEU A 42 11.95 -3.82 -14.51
CA LEU A 42 12.99 -3.82 -15.53
C LEU A 42 14.17 -3.02 -14.96
N GLU A 43 15.22 -3.74 -14.59
CA GLU A 43 16.51 -3.14 -14.26
C GLU A 43 17.10 -2.57 -15.54
N GLY A 44 17.26 -1.25 -15.62
CA GLY A 44 18.08 -0.64 -16.67
C GLY A 44 19.54 -1.07 -16.54
N MET A 45 20.33 -0.91 -17.60
CA MET A 45 21.78 -1.22 -17.64
C MET A 45 22.63 -0.47 -16.59
N TRP A 46 22.03 0.43 -15.82
CA TRP A 46 22.65 1.23 -14.75
C TRP A 46 21.84 1.22 -13.45
N GLY A 47 21.16 0.11 -13.12
CA GLY A 47 20.56 -0.11 -11.79
C GLY A 47 19.38 0.79 -11.44
N GLN A 48 18.89 1.62 -12.37
CA GLN A 48 17.63 2.33 -12.21
C GLN A 48 16.48 1.39 -12.60
N SER A 49 15.67 1.02 -11.60
CA SER A 49 14.41 0.34 -11.85
C SER A 49 13.52 1.32 -12.61
N LEU A 50 13.35 1.10 -13.91
CA LEU A 50 12.35 1.80 -14.71
C LEU A 50 11.00 1.26 -14.24
N LYS A 51 10.47 1.79 -13.13
CA LYS A 51 9.06 1.62 -12.76
C LYS A 51 8.24 2.36 -13.81
N PRO A 52 7.47 1.66 -14.65
CA PRO A 52 6.65 2.32 -15.65
C PRO A 52 5.51 3.04 -14.92
N HIS A 53 5.58 4.37 -14.86
CA HIS A 53 4.43 5.28 -14.92
C HIS A 53 3.27 5.14 -13.90
N THR A 54 3.35 4.28 -12.88
CA THR A 54 2.32 4.14 -11.83
C THR A 54 2.39 5.20 -10.74
N ASP A 55 3.44 6.02 -10.73
CA ASP A 55 3.69 6.97 -9.64
C ASP A 55 2.64 8.10 -9.58
N LYS A 56 2.14 8.60 -10.72
CA LYS A 56 1.15 9.69 -10.72
C LYS A 56 -0.23 9.26 -10.24
N GLU A 57 -0.70 8.10 -10.68
CA GLU A 57 -1.98 7.54 -10.25
C GLU A 57 -1.93 7.04 -8.80
N ALA A 58 -0.81 6.43 -8.40
CA ALA A 58 -0.58 6.04 -7.01
C ALA A 58 -0.51 7.27 -6.08
N GLN A 59 0.17 8.35 -6.48
CA GLN A 59 0.22 9.59 -5.70
C GLN A 59 -1.14 10.26 -5.61
N ALA A 60 -1.93 10.29 -6.69
CA ALA A 60 -3.31 10.78 -6.66
C ALA A 60 -4.18 9.96 -5.71
N ARG A 61 -4.07 8.63 -5.73
CA ARG A 61 -4.79 7.75 -4.81
C ARG A 61 -4.37 7.94 -3.36
N VAL A 62 -3.07 8.13 -3.10
CA VAL A 62 -2.56 8.44 -1.76
C VAL A 62 -3.10 9.78 -1.26
N ALA A 63 -3.18 10.80 -2.11
CA ALA A 63 -3.78 12.08 -1.75
C ALA A 63 -5.27 11.94 -1.40
N LEU A 64 -6.05 11.22 -2.22
CA LEU A 64 -7.46 10.94 -1.96
C LEU A 64 -7.67 10.17 -0.65
N LEU A 65 -6.91 9.09 -0.44
CA LEU A 65 -6.98 8.30 0.80
C LEU A 65 -6.56 9.12 2.02
N THR A 66 -5.61 10.05 1.88
CA THR A 66 -5.21 10.96 2.97
C THR A 66 -6.34 11.91 3.34
N GLN A 67 -7.08 12.41 2.33
CA GLN A 67 -8.24 13.26 2.54
C GLN A 67 -9.39 12.50 3.23
N GLU A 68 -9.69 11.27 2.78
CA GLU A 68 -10.70 10.41 3.42
C GLU A 68 -10.33 10.11 4.88
N ASN A 69 -9.07 9.80 5.16
CA ASN A 69 -8.60 9.59 6.52
C ASN A 69 -8.70 10.84 7.40
N ALA A 70 -8.46 12.03 6.84
CA ALA A 70 -8.65 13.28 7.57
C ALA A 70 -10.13 13.53 7.91
N GLN A 71 -11.04 13.23 6.98
CA GLN A 71 -12.48 13.33 7.20
C GLN A 71 -12.97 12.34 8.25
N LEU A 72 -12.56 11.07 8.16
CA LEU A 72 -12.92 10.04 9.15
C LEU A 72 -12.43 10.39 10.54
N LYS A 73 -11.20 10.93 10.66
CA LYS A 73 -10.68 11.38 11.96
C LYS A 73 -11.50 12.54 12.55
N ALA A 74 -11.96 13.46 11.70
CA ALA A 74 -12.83 14.55 12.14
C ALA A 74 -14.20 14.02 12.61
N GLU A 75 -14.79 13.08 11.87
CA GLU A 75 -16.07 12.46 12.25
C GLU A 75 -15.96 11.67 13.56
N VAL A 76 -14.90 10.86 13.72
CA VAL A 76 -14.62 10.15 14.97
C VAL A 76 -14.37 11.11 16.13
N GLY A 77 -13.69 12.24 15.89
CA GLY A 77 -13.52 13.31 16.89
C GLY A 77 -14.87 13.88 17.35
N ALA A 78 -15.74 14.23 16.41
CA ALA A 78 -17.07 14.76 16.73
C ALA A 78 -17.95 13.74 17.49
N MET A 79 -17.83 12.45 17.17
CA MET A 79 -18.49 11.39 17.93
C MET A 79 -17.95 11.29 19.36
N ARG A 80 -16.63 11.40 19.55
CA ARG A 80 -16.01 11.38 20.88
C ARG A 80 -16.48 12.55 21.75
N ASP A 81 -16.54 13.77 21.20
CA ASP A 81 -16.99 14.95 21.95
C ASP A 81 -18.45 14.80 22.42
N ARG A 82 -19.29 14.17 21.59
CA ARG A 82 -20.67 13.83 21.98
C ARG A 82 -20.73 12.76 23.06
N LEU A 83 -19.89 11.72 22.95
CA LEU A 83 -19.81 10.68 23.97
C LEU A 83 -19.36 11.25 25.32
N GLU A 84 -18.38 12.14 25.34
CA GLU A 84 -17.95 12.85 26.56
C GLU A 84 -19.09 13.69 27.16
N THR A 85 -19.84 14.39 26.30
CA THR A 85 -21.02 15.15 26.75
C THR A 85 -22.08 14.23 27.36
N VAL A 86 -22.34 13.08 26.74
CA VAL A 86 -23.29 12.08 27.25
C VAL A 86 -22.79 11.48 28.57
N GLU A 87 -21.52 11.13 28.67
CA GLU A 87 -20.89 10.60 29.89
C GLU A 87 -21.07 11.59 31.06
N ARG A 88 -20.82 12.88 30.82
CA ARG A 88 -21.02 13.93 31.81
C ARG A 88 -22.48 14.03 32.25
N ILE A 89 -23.43 14.03 31.31
CA ILE A 89 -24.88 14.11 31.64
C ILE A 89 -25.30 12.91 32.49
N VAL A 90 -24.92 11.70 32.08
CA VAL A 90 -25.30 10.47 32.79
C VAL A 90 -24.69 10.44 34.19
N THR A 91 -23.42 10.84 34.32
CA THR A 91 -22.72 10.87 35.61
C THR A 91 -23.29 11.94 36.53
N ASP A 92 -23.40 13.19 36.07
CA ASP A 92 -23.91 14.31 36.89
C ASP A 92 -25.38 14.10 37.31
N SER A 93 -26.21 13.54 36.41
CA SER A 93 -27.62 13.27 36.71
C SER A 93 -27.81 12.17 37.75
N GLY A 94 -26.97 11.12 37.75
CA GLY A 94 -27.01 10.05 38.74
C GLY A 94 -26.70 10.54 40.16
N TYR A 95 -25.67 11.37 40.32
CA TYR A 95 -25.35 11.98 41.61
C TYR A 95 -26.42 12.96 42.08
N ARG A 96 -26.95 13.81 41.18
CA ARG A 96 -28.00 14.77 41.53
C ARG A 96 -29.27 14.07 42.02
N LEU A 97 -29.75 13.06 41.29
CA LEU A 97 -30.94 12.30 41.68
C LEU A 97 -30.74 11.59 43.02
N THR A 98 -29.58 10.97 43.24
CA THR A 98 -29.27 10.31 44.52
C THR A 98 -29.30 11.29 45.68
N ASN A 99 -28.72 12.48 45.50
CA ASN A 99 -28.73 13.53 46.51
C ASN A 99 -30.15 14.07 46.78
N GLU A 100 -30.97 14.26 45.73
CA GLU A 100 -32.38 14.68 45.88
C GLU A 100 -33.19 13.63 46.65
N ILE A 101 -32.99 12.34 46.37
CA ILE A 101 -33.65 11.24 47.10
C ILE A 101 -33.27 11.26 48.58
N GLU A 102 -31.98 11.41 48.90
CA GLU A 102 -31.52 11.42 50.29
C GLU A 102 -32.06 12.62 51.07
N GLN A 103 -32.14 13.79 50.44
CA GLN A 103 -32.77 14.98 51.05
C GLN A 103 -34.26 14.76 51.36
N LEU A 104 -35.01 14.16 50.44
CA LEU A 104 -36.41 13.81 50.67
C LEU A 104 -36.57 12.79 51.81
N ARG A 105 -35.63 11.84 51.92
CA ARG A 105 -35.63 10.82 52.98
C ARG A 105 -35.37 11.44 54.35
N ALA A 106 -34.32 12.26 54.47
CA ALA A 106 -33.98 12.98 55.70
C ALA A 106 -35.08 13.96 56.13
N GLY A 107 -35.74 14.63 55.17
CA GLY A 107 -36.87 15.51 55.46
C GLY A 107 -38.07 14.76 56.04
N LYS A 108 -38.34 13.53 55.57
CA LYS A 108 -39.45 12.70 56.05
C LYS A 108 -39.23 12.14 57.46
N GLU A 109 -37.97 11.92 57.84
CA GLU A 109 -37.58 11.47 59.18
C GLU A 109 -37.74 12.58 60.23
N LYS A 110 -37.55 13.86 59.86
CA LYS A 110 -37.72 15.00 60.77
C LYS A 110 -39.17 15.43 61.02
N VAL A 111 -40.13 14.85 60.31
CA VAL A 111 -41.57 15.19 60.37
C VAL A 111 -42.37 14.15 61.18
N GLN A 112 -41.77 13.03 61.56
CA GLN A 112 -42.33 12.04 62.49
C GLN A 112 -41.73 12.21 63.88
#